data_AF-A0A9E3YH26-F1
#
_entry.id   AF-A0A9E3YH26-F1
#
_cell.length_a   1.000
_cell.length_b   1.000
_cell.length_c   1.000
_cell.angle_alpha   90.00
_cell.angle_beta   90.00
_cell.angle_gamma   90.00
#
_symmetry.space_group_name_H-M   'P 1'
#
loop_
_entity.id
_entity.type
_entity.pdbx_description
1 polymer ?
#
loop_
_entity_poly.entity_id
_entity_poly.type
_entity_poly.pdbx_seq_one_letter_code
_entity_poly.pdbx_strand_id
1 'polypeptide(L)'
;WKPMGFSPSDMEFHKTKEAAAREIALAYGVPPMMLGIPGDATYANYQEANRAFYRLTVLPLAAKVTDSLSHWLSGFIGEALALRPDLDQVSALAAERDAHWRRVAEAGFLTEAEKRALLGLPPRADEA
;
A
#
# COMPACT_ATOMS: atom_id res chain seq x y z
N TRP A 1 0.39 -45.28 -29.85
CA TRP A 1 1.12 -44.50 -28.83
C TRP A 1 0.55 -43.08 -28.85
N LYS A 2 0.03 -42.59 -27.70
CA LYS A 2 -0.59 -41.26 -27.58
C LYS A 2 0.35 -40.41 -26.72
N PRO A 3 0.79 -39.23 -27.16
CA PRO A 3 1.70 -38.42 -26.37
C PRO A 3 0.98 -37.98 -25.09
N MET A 4 1.52 -38.38 -23.93
CA MET A 4 1.00 -38.03 -22.59
C MET A 4 1.66 -36.73 -22.08
N GLY A 5 1.76 -35.73 -22.95
CA GLY A 5 2.37 -34.43 -22.66
C GLY A 5 1.69 -33.32 -23.45
N PHE A 6 1.88 -32.07 -23.03
CA PHE A 6 1.32 -30.91 -23.72
C PHE A 6 1.84 -30.83 -25.17
N SER A 7 0.94 -30.51 -26.10
CA SER A 7 1.36 -30.19 -27.45
C SER A 7 2.08 -28.82 -27.48
N PRO A 8 2.97 -28.56 -28.46
CA PRO A 8 3.59 -27.24 -28.61
C PRO A 8 2.60 -26.08 -28.64
N SER A 9 1.44 -26.26 -29.28
CA SER A 9 0.35 -25.27 -29.30
C SER A 9 -0.28 -25.02 -27.93
N ASP A 10 -0.42 -26.06 -27.10
CA ASP A 10 -0.98 -25.89 -25.74
C ASP A 10 0.01 -25.12 -24.84
N MET A 11 1.31 -25.33 -25.03
CA MET A 11 2.34 -24.58 -24.30
C MET A 11 2.39 -23.11 -24.71
N GLU A 12 2.25 -22.80 -26.00
CA GLU A 12 2.15 -21.42 -26.49
C GLU A 12 0.90 -20.73 -25.95
N PHE A 13 -0.24 -21.42 -25.96
CA PHE A 13 -1.47 -20.91 -25.38
C PHE A 13 -1.33 -20.64 -23.87
N HIS A 14 -0.69 -21.54 -23.13
CA HIS A 14 -0.44 -21.35 -21.70
C HIS A 14 0.38 -20.09 -21.43
N LYS A 15 1.47 -19.89 -22.18
CA LYS A 15 2.34 -18.70 -22.04
C LYS A 15 1.61 -17.40 -22.37
N THR A 16 0.81 -17.39 -23.45
CA THR A 16 0.03 -16.20 -23.81
C THR A 16 -1.04 -15.86 -22.78
N LYS A 17 -1.68 -16.88 -22.18
CA LYS A 17 -2.62 -16.71 -21.07
C LYS A 17 -1.95 -16.12 -19.82
N GLU A 18 -0.75 -16.60 -19.47
CA GLU A 18 0.02 -16.05 -18.34
C GLU A 18 0.44 -14.60 -18.59
N ALA A 19 0.88 -14.28 -19.81
CA ALA A 19 1.21 -12.90 -20.19
C ALA A 19 -0.01 -11.97 -20.07
N ALA A 20 -1.16 -12.38 -20.60
CA ALA A 20 -2.41 -11.63 -20.48
C ALA A 20 -2.83 -11.42 -19.02
N ALA A 21 -2.68 -12.44 -18.17
CA ALA A 21 -2.96 -12.30 -16.74
C ALA A 21 -2.06 -11.23 -16.07
N ARG A 22 -0.78 -11.17 -16.44
CA ARG A 22 0.14 -10.12 -15.94
C ARG A 22 -0.24 -8.73 -16.44
N GLU A 23 -0.59 -8.59 -17.72
CA GLU A 23 -1.02 -7.31 -18.29
C GLU A 23 -2.28 -6.77 -17.60
N ILE A 24 -3.25 -7.64 -17.31
CA ILE A 24 -4.45 -7.26 -16.55
C ILE A 24 -4.07 -6.79 -15.14
N ALA A 25 -3.19 -7.52 -14.44
CA ALA A 25 -2.74 -7.14 -13.10
C ALA A 25 -2.07 -5.75 -13.10
N LEU A 26 -1.21 -5.49 -14.09
CA LEU A 26 -0.54 -4.21 -14.28
C LEU A 26 -1.53 -3.06 -14.56
N ALA A 27 -2.58 -3.31 -15.34
CA ALA A 27 -3.61 -2.30 -15.63
C ALA A 27 -4.33 -1.82 -14.36
N TYR A 28 -4.50 -2.69 -13.36
CA TYR A 28 -5.04 -2.33 -12.05
C TYR A 28 -3.97 -1.93 -11.02
N GLY A 29 -2.70 -1.90 -11.41
CA GLY A 29 -1.58 -1.58 -10.51
C GLY A 29 -1.36 -2.63 -9.42
N VAL A 30 -1.82 -3.87 -9.61
CA VAL A 30 -1.66 -4.97 -8.65
C VAL A 30 -0.41 -5.78 -9.02
N PRO A 31 0.54 -6.00 -8.10
CA PRO A 31 1.69 -6.85 -8.38
C PRO A 31 1.28 -8.30 -8.71
N PRO A 32 1.72 -8.88 -9.84
CA PRO A 32 1.31 -10.23 -10.25
C PRO A 32 1.57 -11.32 -9.20
N MET A 33 2.65 -11.19 -8.42
CA MET A 33 3.00 -12.14 -7.37
C MET A 33 1.96 -12.21 -6.24
N MET A 34 1.23 -11.12 -5.97
CA MET A 34 0.15 -11.09 -4.98
C MET A 34 -1.11 -11.82 -5.47
N LEU A 35 -1.27 -11.96 -6.79
CA LEU A 35 -2.36 -12.68 -7.41
C LEU A 35 -2.04 -14.18 -7.65
N GLY A 36 -0.87 -14.63 -7.19
CA GLY A 36 -0.40 -15.99 -7.43
C GLY A 36 -0.05 -16.28 -8.90
N ILE A 37 0.13 -15.24 -9.72
CA ILE A 37 0.53 -15.41 -11.11
C ILE A 37 1.99 -15.88 -11.14
N PRO A 38 2.31 -17.01 -11.81
CA PRO A 38 3.66 -17.59 -11.83
C PRO A 38 4.71 -16.58 -12.28
N GLY A 39 5.87 -16.58 -11.63
CA GLY A 39 7.01 -15.69 -11.88
C GLY A 39 8.06 -15.79 -10.76
N ASP A 40 9.03 -14.89 -10.73
CA ASP A 40 10.09 -14.87 -9.72
C ASP A 40 9.61 -14.29 -8.38
N ALA A 41 8.96 -15.14 -7.59
CA ALA A 41 8.47 -14.79 -6.25
C ALA A 41 9.44 -15.27 -5.15
N THR A 42 10.00 -14.32 -4.40
CA THR A 42 10.71 -14.56 -3.12
C THR A 42 10.01 -13.78 -2.00
N TYR A 43 10.28 -14.10 -0.73
CA TYR A 43 9.71 -13.37 0.41
C TYR A 43 10.06 -11.88 0.41
N ALA A 44 11.32 -11.53 0.12
CA ALA A 44 11.77 -10.14 0.02
C ALA A 44 11.02 -9.40 -1.11
N ASN A 45 10.88 -10.05 -2.27
CA ASN A 45 10.11 -9.48 -3.38
C ASN A 45 8.64 -9.24 -3.00
N TYR A 46 8.04 -10.14 -2.22
CA TYR A 46 6.65 -10.03 -1.77
C TYR A 46 6.43 -8.85 -0.81
N GLN A 47 7.29 -8.69 0.20
CA GLN A 47 7.17 -7.57 1.16
C GLN A 47 7.26 -6.23 0.44
N GLU A 48 8.20 -6.12 -0.51
CA GLU A 48 8.43 -4.89 -1.28
C GLU A 48 7.29 -4.62 -2.25
N ALA A 49 6.77 -5.66 -2.91
CA ALA A 49 5.61 -5.56 -3.78
C ALA A 49 4.34 -5.15 -3.02
N ASN A 50 4.11 -5.71 -1.84
CA ASN A 50 2.96 -5.35 -1.00
C ASN A 50 3.03 -3.88 -0.57
N ARG A 51 4.21 -3.42 -0.14
CA ARG A 51 4.42 -2.00 0.19
C ARG A 51 4.21 -1.08 -1.02
N ALA A 52 4.78 -1.44 -2.17
CA ALA A 52 4.63 -0.68 -3.40
C ALA A 52 3.16 -0.62 -3.86
N PHE A 53 2.42 -1.73 -3.74
CA PHE A 53 0.99 -1.79 -4.06
C PHE A 53 0.18 -0.81 -3.22
N TYR A 54 0.41 -0.79 -1.90
CA TYR A 54 -0.28 0.17 -1.03
C TYR A 54 0.07 1.62 -1.38
N ARG A 55 1.35 1.92 -1.60
CA ARG A 55 1.82 3.28 -1.90
C ARG A 55 1.35 3.82 -3.25
N LEU A 56 1.40 2.99 -4.29
CA LEU A 56 1.17 3.43 -5.68
C LEU A 56 -0.28 3.27 -6.13
N THR A 57 -1.04 2.36 -5.51
CA THR A 57 -2.39 2.00 -5.98
C THR A 57 -3.44 2.22 -4.90
N VAL A 58 -3.31 1.55 -3.75
CA VAL A 58 -4.38 1.52 -2.74
C VAL A 58 -4.57 2.88 -2.08
N LEU A 59 -3.50 3.49 -1.56
CA LEU A 59 -3.59 4.77 -0.84
C LEU A 59 -4.04 5.93 -1.73
N PRO A 60 -3.53 6.12 -2.96
CA PRO A 60 -4.04 7.16 -3.85
C PRO A 60 -5.53 6.99 -4.17
N LEU A 61 -5.99 5.75 -4.36
CA LEU A 61 -7.40 5.48 -4.61
C LEU A 61 -8.25 5.75 -3.35
N ALA A 62 -7.80 5.31 -2.17
CA ALA A 62 -8.46 5.59 -0.91
C ALA A 62 -8.55 7.10 -0.65
N ALA A 63 -7.47 7.84 -0.86
CA ALA A 63 -7.42 9.30 -0.73
C ALA A 63 -8.43 9.98 -1.66
N LYS A 64 -8.50 9.58 -2.94
CA LYS A 64 -9.48 10.12 -3.90
C LYS A 64 -10.92 9.91 -3.41
N VAL A 65 -11.23 8.73 -2.87
CA VAL A 65 -12.56 8.42 -2.34
C VAL A 65 -12.84 9.22 -1.06
N THR A 66 -11.90 9.27 -0.12
CA THR A 66 -12.07 10.03 1.13
C THR A 66 -12.19 11.52 0.88
N ASP A 67 -11.47 12.08 -0.09
CA ASP A 67 -11.57 13.49 -0.46
C ASP A 67 -12.94 13.82 -1.06
N SER A 68 -13.44 12.94 -1.95
CA SER A 68 -14.77 13.10 -2.53
C SER A 68 -15.87 13.04 -1.46
N LEU A 69 -15.74 12.10 -0.52
CA LEU A 69 -16.66 11.98 0.62
C LEU A 69 -16.57 13.19 1.56
N SER A 70 -15.35 13.65 1.86
CA SER A 70 -15.10 14.83 2.69
C SER A 70 -15.79 16.06 2.13
N HIS A 71 -15.62 16.30 0.83
CA HIS A 71 -16.25 17.43 0.14
C HIS A 71 -17.78 17.34 0.20
N TRP A 72 -18.34 16.17 -0.11
CA TRP A 72 -19.78 15.95 -0.09
C TRP A 72 -20.37 16.15 1.32
N LEU A 73 -19.74 15.58 2.36
CA LEU A 73 -20.20 15.68 3.75
C LEU A 73 -20.06 17.09 4.33
N SER A 74 -19.02 17.84 3.93
CA SER A 74 -18.82 19.23 4.35
C SER A 74 -20.04 20.12 4.02
N GLY A 75 -20.70 19.84 2.89
CA GLY A 75 -21.92 20.56 2.50
C GLY A 75 -23.12 20.36 3.45
N PHE A 76 -23.17 19.24 4.18
CA PHE A 76 -24.24 18.98 5.16
C PHE A 76 -23.94 19.52 6.54
N ILE A 77 -22.66 19.55 6.93
CA ILE A 77 -22.22 19.98 8.26
C ILE A 77 -22.07 21.51 8.32
N GLY A 78 -21.86 22.16 7.18
CA GLY A 78 -21.60 23.60 7.12
C GLY A 78 -20.18 23.98 7.53
N GLU A 79 -19.32 22.99 7.76
CA GLU A 79 -17.91 23.13 8.10
C GLU A 79 -17.05 22.24 7.19
N ALA A 80 -15.78 22.61 7.01
CA ALA A 80 -14.84 21.82 6.24
C ALA A 80 -14.46 20.54 7.01
N LEU A 81 -14.91 19.39 6.51
CA LEU A 81 -14.52 18.08 7.00
C LEU A 81 -13.32 17.55 6.20
N ALA A 82 -12.35 16.93 6.88
CA ALA A 82 -11.24 16.24 6.24
C ALA A 82 -11.20 14.77 6.70
N LEU A 83 -11.49 13.85 5.78
CA LEU A 83 -11.33 12.41 5.96
C LEU A 83 -10.02 11.97 5.32
N ARG A 84 -9.20 11.22 6.07
CA ARG A 84 -7.93 10.66 5.59
C ARG A 84 -7.80 9.21 6.01
N PRO A 85 -7.19 8.35 5.19
CA PRO A 85 -6.85 7.00 5.62
C PRO A 85 -5.80 7.04 6.74
N ASP A 86 -6.00 6.23 7.77
CA ASP A 86 -5.03 6.04 8.85
C ASP A 86 -3.91 5.11 8.36
N LEU A 87 -2.74 5.69 8.10
CA LEU A 87 -1.58 4.96 7.60
C LEU A 87 -0.90 4.12 8.69
N ASP A 88 -1.07 4.47 9.97
CA ASP A 88 -0.41 3.78 11.08
C ASP A 88 -0.99 2.38 11.29
N GLN A 89 -2.25 2.19 10.91
CA GLN A 89 -2.96 0.91 10.97
C GLN A 89 -2.71 0.01 9.76
N VAL A 90 -1.97 0.47 8.74
CA VAL A 90 -1.68 -0.34 7.55
C VAL A 90 -0.42 -1.16 7.77
N SER A 91 -0.59 -2.47 7.99
CA SER A 91 0.51 -3.40 8.26
C SER A 91 1.58 -3.44 7.15
N ALA A 92 1.19 -3.22 5.89
CA ALA A 92 2.10 -3.16 4.74
C ALA A 92 3.11 -1.98 4.83
N LEU A 93 2.83 -0.96 5.63
CA LEU A 93 3.66 0.23 5.80
C LEU A 93 4.45 0.22 7.12
N ALA A 94 4.34 -0.86 7.91
CA ALA A 94 4.97 -0.97 9.22
C ALA A 94 6.49 -0.70 9.17
N ALA A 95 7.20 -1.22 8.17
CA ALA A 95 8.64 -1.01 8.04
C ALA A 95 9.03 0.47 7.81
N GLU A 96 8.23 1.21 7.03
CA GLU A 96 8.45 2.65 6.82
C GLU A 96 8.15 3.45 8.09
N ARG A 97 7.07 3.09 8.78
CA ARG A 97 6.70 3.67 10.07
C ARG A 97 7.80 3.45 11.10
N ASP A 98 8.30 2.23 11.23
CA ASP A 98 9.35 1.89 12.20
C ASP A 98 10.65 2.67 11.90
N ALA A 99 11.00 2.84 10.61
CA ALA A 99 12.13 3.66 10.20
C ALA A 99 11.93 5.15 10.52
N HIS A 100 10.72 5.67 10.34
CA HIS A 100 10.36 7.05 10.70
C HIS A 100 10.43 7.27 12.21
N TRP A 101 9.80 6.38 12.99
CA TRP A 101 9.80 6.41 14.45
C TRP A 101 11.21 6.36 15.02
N ARG A 102 12.06 5.46 14.51
CA ARG A 102 13.47 5.37 14.91
C ARG A 102 14.21 6.68 14.65
N ARG A 103 14.05 7.28 13.46
CA ARG A 103 14.70 8.54 13.10
C ARG A 103 14.31 9.69 14.03
N VAL A 104 13.03 9.77 14.41
CA VAL A 104 12.55 10.81 15.33
C VAL A 104 13.02 10.54 16.77
N ALA A 105 12.99 9.28 17.22
CA ALA A 105 13.43 8.91 18.56
C ALA A 105 14.93 9.21 18.78
N GLU A 106 15.76 8.91 17.78
CA GLU A 106 17.22 9.11 17.80
C GLU A 106 17.65 10.58 17.66
N ALA A 107 16.74 11.48 17.25
CA ALA A 107 17.01 12.91 17.16
C ALA A 107 17.11 13.55 18.55
N GLY A 108 18.29 13.46 19.17
CA GLY A 108 18.55 13.96 20.53
C GLY A 108 18.45 15.48 20.72
N PHE A 109 18.40 16.25 19.63
CA PHE A 109 18.23 17.71 19.66
C PHE A 109 16.77 18.16 19.78
N LEU A 110 15.81 17.25 19.60
CA LEU A 110 14.39 17.53 19.70
C LEU A 110 13.89 17.26 21.12
N THR A 111 12.99 18.11 21.60
CA THR A 111 12.22 17.91 22.82
C THR A 111 11.21 16.77 22.65
N GLU A 112 10.73 16.21 23.76
CA GLU A 112 9.70 15.16 23.72
C GLU A 112 8.39 15.66 23.10
N ALA A 113 8.00 16.91 23.33
CA ALA A 113 6.83 17.53 22.72
C ALA A 113 6.97 17.62 21.19
N GLU A 114 8.13 18.06 20.68
CA GLU A 114 8.41 18.12 19.24
C GLU A 114 8.41 16.72 18.61
N LYS A 115 9.00 15.72 19.28
CA LYS A 115 8.98 14.33 18.80
C LYS A 115 7.56 13.78 18.70
N ARG A 116 6.72 14.00 19.72
CA ARG A 116 5.31 13.56 19.70
C ARG A 116 4.53 14.22 18.57
N ALA A 117 4.71 15.53 18.38
CA ALA A 117 4.08 16.27 17.28
C ALA A 117 4.50 15.73 15.91
N LEU A 118 5.79 15.44 15.70
CA LEU A 118 6.30 14.84 14.47
C LEU A 118 5.76 13.43 14.21
N LEU A 119 5.50 12.66 15.26
CA LEU A 119 4.89 11.32 15.19
C LEU A 119 3.36 11.35 15.15
N GLY A 120 2.73 12.53 15.14
CA GLY A 120 1.27 12.65 15.13
C GLY A 120 0.57 12.26 16.43
N LEU A 121 1.31 12.16 17.55
CA LEU A 121 0.77 11.84 18.86
C LEU A 121 0.24 13.10 19.55
N PRO A 122 -0.87 13.01 20.32
CA PRO A 122 -1.39 14.14 21.07
C PRO A 122 -0.38 14.64 22.13
N PRO A 123 -0.38 15.93 22.47
CA PRO A 123 0.44 16.46 23.57
C PRO A 123 0.09 15.76 24.89
N ARG A 124 1.03 15.73 25.84
CA ARG A 124 0.74 15.18 27.17
C ARG A 124 -0.16 16.15 27.93
N ALA A 125 -1.07 15.60 28.74
CA ALA A 125 -2.03 16.38 29.52
C ALA A 125 -1.38 17.34 30.53
N ASP A 126 -0.13 17.08 30.93
CA ASP A 126 0.62 17.90 31.89
C ASP A 126 1.27 19.16 31.26
N GLU A 127 1.08 19.39 29.95
CA GLU A 127 1.65 20.52 29.19
C GLU A 127 0.58 21.44 28.56
N ALA A 128 -0.67 21.35 29.03
CA ALA A 128 -1.81 22.17 28.56
C ALA A 128 -2.03 23.46 29.37
#